data_AF-A0AAV2Q3F5-F1
#
_entry.id   AF-A0AAV2Q3F5-F1
#
_cell.length_a   1.000
_cell.length_b   1.000
_cell.length_c   1.000
_cell.angle_alpha   90.00
_cell.angle_beta   90.00
_cell.angle_gamma   90.00
#
_symmetry.space_group_name_H-M   'P 1'
#
loop_
_entity.id
_entity.type
_entity.pdbx_description
1 polymer ?
#
loop_
_entity_poly.entity_id
_entity_poly.type
_entity_poly.pdbx_seq_one_letter_code
_entity_poly.pdbx_strand_id
1 'polypeptide(L)'
;SLLALNFHSRMWHQLGVLTVIATLVVLLLGVHATNRRNHGQRGGGTTLENILQPELQDPGCVDRFSSCPSWAKKGLCCDQFYFDRCQLSCSTCGPGPQACNVSGRIYPSGTKFQENCMSFHCQDGEFYTSNKYNSECGTCLIQNDPHFSSYHDVKFDWHGHETYVLSQNGSDPCSAEYVNALFSDCDTGLPWATCLDTIYFLPQPDTYISIVKGDVIYNSLVTVNSIVNNITTQEDGKLHILDGAVDSEFPVLAWYYDDCLHFMGSKDQGYL
;
A
#
# COMPACT_ATOMS: atom_id res chain seq x y z
N SER A 1 27.62 50.58 30.72
CA SER A 1 27.87 49.15 30.46
C SER A 1 26.75 48.37 31.11
N LEU A 2 25.77 47.94 30.31
CA LEU A 2 24.47 47.43 30.75
C LEU A 2 24.57 45.98 31.27
N LEU A 3 24.00 45.77 32.45
CA LEU A 3 23.50 44.51 32.97
C LEU A 3 22.02 44.78 33.34
N ALA A 4 21.09 44.03 32.77
CA ALA A 4 19.69 44.06 33.18
C ALA A 4 19.10 42.64 33.05
N LEU A 5 18.96 41.99 34.20
CA LEU A 5 18.07 40.86 34.45
C LEU A 5 16.62 41.35 34.34
N ASN A 6 15.75 40.61 33.65
CA ASN A 6 14.31 40.79 33.71
C ASN A 6 13.64 39.46 34.03
N PHE A 7 13.10 39.39 35.25
CA PHE A 7 12.14 38.39 35.70
C PHE A 7 11.12 39.14 36.56
N HIS A 8 9.89 39.33 36.08
CA HIS A 8 8.67 39.29 36.89
C HIS A 8 7.40 39.44 36.03
N SER A 9 6.54 38.42 36.16
CA SER A 9 5.09 38.49 36.39
C SER A 9 4.20 39.28 35.42
N ARG A 10 3.24 38.58 34.79
CA ARG A 10 1.83 38.96 34.85
C ARG A 10 0.92 37.77 34.53
N MET A 11 0.12 37.43 35.53
CA MET A 11 -0.94 36.42 35.54
C MET A 11 -2.25 37.20 35.79
N TRP A 12 -3.34 36.79 35.13
CA TRP A 12 -4.77 37.14 35.34
C TRP A 12 -5.38 38.42 34.72
N HIS A 13 -6.18 38.23 33.67
CA HIS A 13 -7.60 38.64 33.56
C HIS A 13 -8.26 37.96 32.32
N GLN A 14 -9.19 37.01 32.55
CA GLN A 14 -10.66 37.10 32.32
C GLN A 14 -11.05 36.92 30.83
N LEU A 15 -11.46 35.71 30.43
CA LEU A 15 -12.85 35.19 30.38
C LEU A 15 -13.65 35.69 29.18
N GLY A 16 -13.94 34.78 28.24
CA GLY A 16 -15.03 34.95 27.27
C GLY A 16 -14.92 34.07 26.02
N VAL A 17 -15.86 33.14 25.87
CA VAL A 17 -16.40 32.59 24.61
C VAL A 17 -15.85 31.22 24.12
N LEU A 18 -16.51 30.15 24.63
CA LEU A 18 -17.26 29.11 23.90
C LEU A 18 -16.58 28.10 22.93
N THR A 19 -16.75 26.81 23.30
CA THR A 19 -17.00 25.59 22.44
C THR A 19 -15.93 25.20 21.41
N VAL A 20 -15.38 23.99 21.40
CA VAL A 20 -16.08 22.69 21.24
C VAL A 20 -15.38 21.60 22.06
N ILE A 21 -16.17 20.88 22.85
CA ILE A 21 -15.81 19.58 23.43
C ILE A 21 -16.04 18.53 22.34
N ALA A 22 -14.99 17.84 21.90
CA ALA A 22 -15.12 16.57 21.21
C ALA A 22 -14.47 15.49 22.08
N THR A 23 -15.27 14.95 23.00
CA THR A 23 -15.01 13.68 23.68
C THR A 23 -15.47 12.59 22.73
N LEU A 24 -14.56 11.75 22.21
CA LEU A 24 -14.94 10.52 21.53
C LEU A 24 -14.93 9.38 22.56
N VAL A 25 -16.11 9.01 23.04
CA VAL A 25 -16.33 7.81 23.85
C VAL A 25 -17.05 6.76 22.98
N VAL A 26 -16.48 5.56 23.04
CA VAL A 26 -16.90 4.26 22.49
C VAL A 26 -18.39 3.96 22.62
N LEU A 27 -18.98 3.32 21.61
CA LEU A 27 -20.22 2.54 21.76
C LEU A 27 -20.06 1.12 21.18
N LEU A 28 -20.12 0.15 22.09
CA LEU A 28 -20.29 -1.29 21.92
C LEU A 28 -21.76 -1.63 21.60
N LEU A 29 -21.99 -2.57 20.67
CA LEU A 29 -23.08 -3.56 20.70
C LEU A 29 -22.51 -4.85 20.05
N GLY A 30 -22.24 -5.92 20.80
CA GLY A 30 -23.16 -7.03 21.10
C GLY A 30 -23.03 -8.11 19.99
N VAL A 31 -22.60 -9.35 20.22
CA VAL A 31 -23.33 -10.44 20.89
C VAL A 31 -22.38 -11.60 21.28
N HIS A 32 -22.80 -12.32 22.32
CA HIS A 32 -22.28 -13.48 23.06
C HIS A 32 -21.68 -14.70 22.33
N ALA A 33 -20.67 -15.27 23.01
CA ALA A 33 -20.42 -16.70 23.35
C ALA A 33 -19.94 -17.66 22.22
N THR A 34 -19.08 -18.68 22.39
CA THR A 34 -18.61 -19.51 23.52
C THR A 34 -17.24 -20.15 23.21
N ASN A 35 -16.36 -20.23 24.21
CA ASN A 35 -15.52 -21.37 24.64
C ASN A 35 -15.37 -22.62 23.73
N ARG A 36 -14.13 -23.00 23.35
CA ARG A 36 -13.46 -24.28 23.72
C ARG A 36 -12.13 -24.53 22.99
N ARG A 37 -11.15 -25.04 23.75
CA ARG A 37 -9.96 -25.76 23.27
C ARG A 37 -10.37 -26.95 22.38
N ASN A 38 -9.59 -27.21 21.32
CA ASN A 38 -9.16 -28.57 20.98
C ASN A 38 -7.89 -28.56 20.13
N HIS A 39 -6.85 -29.19 20.66
CA HIS A 39 -5.79 -29.84 19.91
C HIS A 39 -6.40 -30.96 19.06
N GLY A 40 -5.93 -31.13 17.82
CA GLY A 40 -5.96 -32.42 17.14
C GLY A 40 -6.26 -32.38 15.64
N GLN A 41 -5.35 -33.02 14.89
CA GLN A 41 -5.44 -33.50 13.51
C GLN A 41 -5.22 -32.42 12.43
N ARG A 42 -4.10 -32.41 11.68
CA ARG A 42 -3.58 -33.44 10.75
C ARG A 42 -4.68 -33.86 9.76
N GLY A 43 -4.86 -33.06 8.71
CA GLY A 43 -5.75 -33.32 7.57
C GLY A 43 -5.18 -32.64 6.33
N GLY A 44 -5.17 -33.35 5.21
CA GLY A 44 -4.34 -33.11 4.03
C GLY A 44 -4.42 -31.71 3.42
N GLY A 45 -3.26 -31.18 3.07
CA GLY A 45 -3.14 -30.09 2.10
C GLY A 45 -3.64 -30.57 0.76
N THR A 46 -4.88 -30.18 0.43
CA THR A 46 -5.31 -30.07 -0.96
C THR A 46 -4.62 -28.85 -1.52
N THR A 47 -3.66 -29.07 -2.42
CA THR A 47 -3.01 -28.03 -3.21
C THR A 47 -4.06 -27.14 -3.86
N LEU A 48 -3.99 -25.85 -3.58
CA LEU A 48 -4.85 -24.79 -4.09
C LEU A 48 -4.43 -24.41 -5.52
N GLU A 49 -4.10 -25.41 -6.35
CA GLU A 49 -3.57 -25.24 -7.72
C GLU A 49 -4.62 -25.48 -8.81
N ASN A 50 -5.92 -25.57 -8.50
CA ASN A 50 -6.91 -26.01 -9.49
C ASN A 50 -8.27 -25.28 -9.51
N ILE A 51 -8.33 -24.02 -9.09
CA ILE A 51 -9.51 -23.14 -9.33
C ILE A 51 -9.11 -21.86 -10.09
N LEU A 52 -8.19 -22.00 -11.03
CA LEU A 52 -7.99 -21.05 -12.14
C LEU A 52 -8.43 -21.76 -13.42
N GLN A 53 -9.74 -21.88 -13.61
CA GLN A 53 -10.31 -22.09 -14.95
C GLN A 53 -10.76 -20.73 -15.48
N PRO A 54 -10.91 -20.59 -16.80
CA PRO A 54 -9.98 -20.88 -17.88
C PRO A 54 -9.65 -19.56 -18.62
N GLU A 55 -8.70 -19.61 -19.54
CA GLU A 55 -8.45 -18.57 -20.52
C GLU A 55 -9.76 -17.96 -21.06
N LEU A 56 -10.00 -16.69 -20.72
CA LEU A 56 -10.75 -15.76 -21.57
C LEU A 56 -9.85 -15.32 -22.75
N GLN A 57 -9.04 -16.24 -23.28
CA GLN A 57 -8.47 -16.08 -24.61
C GLN A 57 -9.61 -16.41 -25.55
N ASP A 58 -10.18 -15.38 -26.15
CA ASP A 58 -10.89 -15.55 -27.41
C ASP A 58 -9.92 -16.27 -28.37
N PRO A 59 -10.16 -17.55 -28.73
CA PRO A 59 -9.22 -18.33 -29.54
C PRO A 59 -9.02 -17.75 -30.95
N GLY A 60 -9.74 -16.67 -31.29
CA GLY A 60 -9.55 -15.91 -32.53
C GLY A 60 -8.66 -14.68 -32.41
N CYS A 61 -8.22 -14.28 -31.21
CA CYS A 61 -7.53 -13.01 -31.05
C CYS A 61 -6.02 -13.09 -31.24
N VAL A 62 -5.60 -13.01 -32.51
CA VAL A 62 -4.19 -12.98 -32.88
C VAL A 62 -3.95 -11.94 -33.96
N ASP A 63 -2.77 -11.33 -33.94
CA ASP A 63 -2.29 -10.58 -35.09
C ASP A 63 -1.99 -11.54 -36.24
N ARG A 64 -2.58 -11.28 -37.40
CA ARG A 64 -2.35 -12.09 -38.62
C ARG A 64 -0.98 -11.83 -39.24
N PHE A 65 -0.30 -10.76 -38.84
CA PHE A 65 1.02 -10.42 -39.34
C PHE A 65 1.99 -10.02 -38.22
N SER A 66 3.24 -10.44 -38.34
CA SER A 66 4.32 -10.06 -37.41
C SER A 66 4.65 -8.55 -37.42
N SER A 67 4.20 -7.81 -38.45
CA SER A 67 4.40 -6.36 -38.55
C SER A 67 3.35 -5.53 -37.81
N CYS A 68 2.29 -6.16 -37.31
CA CYS A 68 1.18 -5.50 -36.63
C CYS A 68 1.62 -4.58 -35.47
N PRO A 69 2.58 -4.96 -34.59
CA PRO A 69 3.05 -4.06 -33.54
C PRO A 69 3.72 -2.79 -34.09
N SER A 70 4.45 -2.90 -35.21
CA SER A 70 5.10 -1.75 -35.85
C SER A 70 4.07 -0.81 -36.48
N TRP A 71 3.05 -1.36 -37.12
CA TRP A 71 1.98 -0.58 -37.74
C TRP A 71 1.09 0.11 -36.72
N ALA A 72 0.76 -0.56 -35.61
CA ALA A 72 0.04 0.04 -34.50
C ALA A 72 0.81 1.22 -33.89
N LYS A 73 2.12 1.08 -33.64
CA LYS A 73 3.00 2.19 -33.19
C LYS A 73 3.04 3.38 -34.14
N LYS A 74 2.77 3.17 -35.44
CA LYS A 74 2.69 4.24 -36.45
C LYS A 74 1.28 4.86 -36.58
N GLY A 75 0.32 4.42 -35.76
CA GLY A 75 -1.06 4.93 -35.79
C GLY A 75 -1.89 4.41 -36.97
N LEU A 76 -1.50 3.29 -37.58
CA LEU A 76 -2.18 2.76 -38.78
C LEU A 76 -3.49 2.00 -38.48
N CYS A 77 -3.83 1.81 -37.21
CA CYS A 77 -5.04 1.09 -36.79
C CYS A 77 -6.35 1.78 -37.20
N CYS A 78 -6.32 3.04 -37.62
CA CYS A 78 -7.49 3.75 -38.16
C CYS A 78 -7.90 3.28 -39.57
N ASP A 79 -7.01 2.57 -40.28
CA ASP A 79 -7.32 1.99 -41.58
C ASP A 79 -7.84 0.56 -41.41
N GLN A 80 -8.98 0.27 -42.06
CA GLN A 80 -9.72 -0.98 -41.95
C GLN A 80 -8.84 -2.21 -42.22
N PHE A 81 -7.87 -2.11 -43.13
CA PHE A 81 -6.96 -3.19 -43.46
C PHE A 81 -6.16 -3.67 -42.25
N TYR A 82 -5.65 -2.72 -41.45
CA TYR A 82 -4.86 -3.00 -40.25
C TYR A 82 -5.78 -3.39 -39.11
N PHE A 83 -6.90 -2.69 -38.93
CA PHE A 83 -7.89 -2.98 -37.90
C PHE A 83 -8.36 -4.45 -37.92
N ASP A 84 -8.66 -5.00 -39.10
CA ASP A 84 -9.19 -6.37 -39.24
C ASP A 84 -8.14 -7.48 -39.06
N ARG A 85 -6.86 -7.14 -39.28
CA ARG A 85 -5.77 -8.13 -39.35
C ARG A 85 -4.76 -8.03 -38.21
N CYS A 86 -4.72 -6.90 -37.52
CA CYS A 86 -3.85 -6.64 -36.40
C CYS A 86 -4.68 -6.49 -35.14
N GLN A 87 -5.56 -7.47 -34.90
CA GLN A 87 -6.63 -7.31 -33.94
C GLN A 87 -6.11 -7.18 -32.50
N LEU A 88 -5.00 -7.85 -32.20
CA LEU A 88 -4.33 -7.74 -30.90
C LEU A 88 -3.56 -6.43 -30.79
N SER A 89 -2.72 -6.10 -31.77
CA SER A 89 -1.91 -4.88 -31.78
C SER A 89 -2.72 -3.59 -31.87
N CYS A 90 -3.91 -3.64 -32.50
CA CYS A 90 -4.84 -2.53 -32.58
C CYS A 90 -5.90 -2.56 -31.46
N SER A 91 -5.76 -3.47 -30.50
CA SER A 91 -6.66 -3.62 -29.34
C SER A 91 -8.14 -3.79 -29.73
N THR A 92 -8.42 -4.42 -30.87
CA THR A 92 -9.78 -4.70 -31.36
C THR A 92 -10.30 -6.05 -30.87
N CYS A 93 -9.41 -6.93 -30.45
CA CYS A 93 -9.70 -8.13 -29.69
C CYS A 93 -8.64 -8.32 -28.60
N GLY A 94 -8.85 -9.31 -27.73
CA GLY A 94 -7.91 -9.67 -26.66
C GLY A 94 -8.36 -9.05 -25.35
N PRO A 95 -7.53 -9.08 -24.29
CA PRO A 95 -7.84 -8.30 -23.11
C PRO A 95 -7.83 -6.84 -23.58
N GLY A 96 -9.03 -6.28 -23.78
CA GLY A 96 -9.22 -5.06 -24.57
C GLY A 96 -8.50 -3.84 -23.97
N PRO A 97 -8.75 -2.62 -24.46
CA PRO A 97 -8.25 -1.38 -23.84
C PRO A 97 -8.64 -1.20 -22.35
N GLN A 98 -9.34 -2.16 -21.77
CA GLN A 98 -9.80 -2.27 -20.40
C GLN A 98 -9.01 -3.30 -19.57
N ALA A 99 -7.91 -3.84 -20.10
CA ALA A 99 -7.04 -4.71 -19.36
C ALA A 99 -6.12 -3.91 -18.45
N CYS A 100 -5.93 -4.39 -17.23
CA CYS A 100 -5.06 -3.74 -16.28
C CYS A 100 -3.67 -4.35 -16.38
N ASN A 101 -2.63 -3.52 -16.40
CA ASN A 101 -1.25 -3.96 -16.49
C ASN A 101 -0.53 -3.66 -15.17
N VAL A 102 -0.06 -4.70 -14.48
CA VAL A 102 0.87 -4.56 -13.35
C VAL A 102 2.19 -5.16 -13.79
N SER A 103 3.25 -4.36 -13.90
CA SER A 103 4.61 -4.81 -14.25
C SER A 103 4.69 -5.82 -15.39
N GLY A 104 4.03 -5.52 -16.51
CA GLY A 104 4.05 -6.34 -17.72
C GLY A 104 3.03 -7.49 -17.71
N ARG A 105 2.43 -7.81 -16.56
CA ARG A 105 1.36 -8.81 -16.47
C ARG A 105 0.01 -8.18 -16.80
N ILE A 106 -0.65 -8.72 -17.81
CA ILE A 106 -1.95 -8.25 -18.30
C ILE A 106 -3.06 -9.02 -17.59
N TYR A 107 -3.95 -8.29 -16.93
CA TYR A 107 -5.16 -8.81 -16.29
C TYR A 107 -6.37 -8.35 -17.11
N PRO A 108 -7.13 -9.27 -17.73
CA PRO A 108 -8.35 -8.91 -18.43
C PRO A 108 -9.35 -8.16 -17.52
N SER A 109 -10.11 -7.22 -18.08
CA SER A 109 -11.23 -6.59 -17.35
C SER A 109 -12.16 -7.65 -16.75
N GLY A 110 -12.57 -7.46 -15.50
CA GLY A 110 -13.35 -8.42 -14.70
C GLY A 110 -12.52 -9.43 -13.92
N THR A 111 -11.20 -9.50 -14.13
CA THR A 111 -10.32 -10.39 -13.36
C THR A 111 -10.33 -10.01 -11.89
N LYS A 112 -10.46 -11.02 -11.01
CA LYS A 112 -10.36 -10.88 -9.56
C LYS A 112 -9.31 -11.84 -9.04
N PHE A 113 -8.47 -11.37 -8.12
CA PHE A 113 -7.50 -12.21 -7.43
C PHE A 113 -7.33 -11.75 -5.99
N GLN A 114 -6.74 -12.61 -5.17
CA GLN A 114 -6.46 -12.31 -3.78
C GLN A 114 -4.97 -12.52 -3.52
N GLU A 115 -4.31 -11.51 -2.98
CA GLU A 115 -2.89 -11.54 -2.66
C GLU A 115 -2.64 -10.78 -1.36
N ASN A 116 -1.72 -11.25 -0.51
CA ASN A 116 -1.41 -10.63 0.79
C ASN A 116 -2.67 -10.27 1.61
N CYS A 117 -3.62 -11.20 1.71
CA CYS A 117 -4.93 -11.03 2.38
C CYS A 117 -5.87 -9.98 1.78
N MET A 118 -5.57 -9.43 0.61
CA MET A 118 -6.35 -8.39 -0.05
C MET A 118 -6.96 -8.90 -1.35
N SER A 119 -8.18 -8.47 -1.68
CA SER A 119 -8.81 -8.79 -2.97
C SER A 119 -8.73 -7.62 -3.93
N PHE A 120 -8.20 -7.90 -5.12
CA PHE A 120 -8.07 -6.96 -6.23
C PHE A 120 -9.05 -7.31 -7.34
N HIS A 121 -9.52 -6.29 -8.06
CA HIS A 121 -10.31 -6.44 -9.27
C HIS A 121 -9.83 -5.47 -10.35
N CYS A 122 -9.60 -6.00 -11.55
CA CYS A 122 -9.37 -5.21 -12.74
C CYS A 122 -10.71 -4.82 -13.35
N GLN A 123 -10.94 -3.54 -13.57
CA GLN A 123 -12.13 -3.05 -14.24
C GLN A 123 -11.76 -1.85 -15.13
N ASP A 124 -12.12 -1.93 -16.41
CA ASP A 124 -11.98 -0.81 -17.35
C ASP A 124 -10.54 -0.25 -17.47
N GLY A 125 -9.53 -1.12 -17.28
CA GLY A 125 -8.11 -0.77 -17.36
C GLY A 125 -7.51 -0.30 -16.03
N GLU A 126 -8.33 -0.21 -14.99
CA GLU A 126 -7.92 0.24 -13.66
C GLU A 126 -8.03 -0.88 -12.63
N PHE A 127 -7.09 -0.88 -11.68
CA PHE A 127 -7.18 -1.76 -10.52
C PHE A 127 -7.88 -1.09 -9.36
N TYR A 128 -8.74 -1.88 -8.74
CA TYR A 128 -9.45 -1.52 -7.53
C TYR A 128 -9.26 -2.62 -6.50
N THR A 129 -9.29 -2.26 -5.22
CA THR A 129 -9.22 -3.21 -4.11
C THR A 129 -10.48 -3.11 -3.26
N SER A 130 -10.88 -4.23 -2.65
CA SER A 130 -12.00 -4.25 -1.71
C SER A 130 -11.68 -3.59 -0.36
N ASN A 131 -10.40 -3.26 -0.11
CA ASN A 131 -9.88 -2.68 1.13
C ASN A 131 -10.22 -3.45 2.41
N LYS A 132 -10.63 -4.71 2.26
CA LYS A 132 -10.86 -5.64 3.36
C LYS A 132 -9.69 -6.58 3.41
N TYR A 133 -8.84 -6.40 4.41
CA TYR A 133 -7.93 -7.46 4.84
C TYR A 133 -8.80 -8.64 5.28
N ASN A 134 -8.50 -9.84 4.79
CA ASN A 134 -9.16 -11.03 5.27
C ASN A 134 -8.92 -11.20 6.79
N SER A 135 -9.77 -11.95 7.46
CA SER A 135 -9.64 -12.20 8.91
C SER A 135 -8.41 -13.04 9.29
N GLU A 136 -7.65 -13.51 8.31
CA GLU A 136 -6.45 -14.33 8.51
C GLU A 136 -5.20 -13.45 8.64
N CYS A 137 -5.29 -12.16 8.30
CA CYS A 137 -4.19 -11.23 8.40
C CYS A 137 -4.04 -10.67 9.82
N GLY A 138 -2.83 -10.81 10.38
CA GLY A 138 -2.44 -10.09 11.59
C GLY A 138 -2.08 -8.63 11.26
N THR A 139 -2.41 -7.71 12.15
CA THR A 139 -2.07 -6.29 11.99
C THR A 139 -1.10 -5.85 13.09
N CYS A 140 -0.01 -5.19 12.69
CA CYS A 140 0.83 -4.41 13.60
C CYS A 140 0.51 -2.93 13.38
N LEU A 141 0.22 -2.20 14.45
CA LEU A 141 -0.18 -0.79 14.40
C LEU A 141 0.85 0.07 15.12
N ILE A 142 1.13 1.24 14.55
CA ILE A 142 1.94 2.30 15.15
C ILE A 142 1.15 3.59 15.05
N GLN A 143 1.04 4.30 16.16
CA GLN A 143 0.43 5.63 16.22
C GLN A 143 1.51 6.68 16.45
N ASN A 144 1.33 7.89 15.93
CA ASN A 144 2.40 8.89 15.80
C ASN A 144 3.23 9.15 17.06
N ASP A 145 2.58 9.44 18.19
CA ASP A 145 3.20 9.36 19.52
C ASP A 145 3.23 7.86 19.87
N PRO A 146 4.39 7.21 19.97
CA PRO A 146 4.59 5.83 19.55
C PRO A 146 3.93 4.84 20.51
N HIS A 147 2.64 4.65 20.27
CA HIS A 147 1.82 3.56 20.78
C HIS A 147 1.85 2.45 19.74
N PHE A 148 2.23 1.26 20.17
CA PHE A 148 2.33 0.08 19.33
C PHE A 148 1.21 -0.89 19.68
N SER A 149 0.75 -1.61 18.67
CA SER A 149 0.00 -2.86 18.84
C SER A 149 0.66 -3.93 17.99
N SER A 150 1.14 -5.00 18.60
CA SER A 150 1.72 -6.13 17.86
C SER A 150 0.65 -6.91 17.07
N TYR A 151 1.10 -7.85 16.23
CA TYR A 151 0.23 -8.80 15.51
C TYR A 151 -0.69 -9.67 16.39
N HIS A 152 -0.45 -9.70 17.70
CA HIS A 152 -1.26 -10.42 18.69
C HIS A 152 -2.00 -9.47 19.64
N ASP A 153 -2.24 -8.23 19.22
CA ASP A 153 -2.91 -7.18 19.99
C ASP A 153 -2.26 -6.81 21.33
N VAL A 154 -0.98 -7.16 21.52
CA VAL A 154 -0.20 -6.67 22.67
C VAL A 154 0.13 -5.21 22.44
N LYS A 155 -0.31 -4.34 23.35
CA LYS A 155 -0.11 -2.89 23.31
C LYS A 155 1.02 -2.45 24.24
N PHE A 156 1.85 -1.54 23.77
CA PHE A 156 2.95 -0.97 24.55
C PHE A 156 3.37 0.39 23.99
N ASP A 157 4.02 1.18 24.83
CA ASP A 157 4.56 2.49 24.48
C ASP A 157 6.08 2.40 24.42
N TRP A 158 6.67 3.02 23.41
CA TRP A 158 8.12 3.02 23.24
C TRP A 158 8.64 4.31 22.62
N HIS A 159 9.39 5.08 23.41
CA HIS A 159 9.93 6.38 22.99
C HIS A 159 11.42 6.30 22.62
N GLY A 160 11.73 5.53 21.57
CA GLY A 160 13.06 5.46 20.99
C GLY A 160 13.39 6.66 20.08
N HIS A 161 14.67 6.98 19.90
CA HIS A 161 15.18 8.15 19.13
C HIS A 161 16.05 7.74 17.93
N GLU A 162 15.81 6.53 17.42
CA GLU A 162 16.66 5.91 16.40
C GLU A 162 15.77 5.20 15.37
N THR A 163 16.41 4.57 14.39
CA THR A 163 15.73 3.63 13.49
C THR A 163 15.59 2.27 14.15
N TYR A 164 14.37 1.73 14.18
CA TYR A 164 14.08 0.39 14.72
C TYR A 164 13.42 -0.49 13.68
N VAL A 165 13.69 -1.80 13.76
CA VAL A 165 12.97 -2.82 12.99
C VAL A 165 11.62 -3.06 13.63
N LEU A 166 10.56 -2.83 12.87
CA LEU A 166 9.17 -3.03 13.28
C LEU A 166 8.68 -4.44 12.98
N SER A 167 9.07 -4.95 11.81
CA SER A 167 8.71 -6.28 11.35
C SER A 167 9.75 -6.78 10.36
N GLN A 168 10.10 -8.06 10.43
CA GLN A 168 11.00 -8.72 9.49
C GLN A 168 10.65 -10.21 9.42
N ASN A 169 11.02 -10.84 8.32
CA ASN A 169 10.82 -12.27 8.17
C ASN A 169 11.86 -13.07 8.98
N GLY A 170 11.41 -13.80 10.00
CA GLY A 170 12.26 -14.62 10.84
C GLY A 170 13.17 -13.83 11.78
N SER A 171 14.15 -14.53 12.35
CA SER A 171 15.10 -13.98 13.33
C SER A 171 16.48 -13.71 12.73
N ASP A 172 16.59 -13.65 11.40
CA ASP A 172 17.86 -13.35 10.75
C ASP A 172 18.24 -11.89 11.04
N PRO A 173 19.45 -11.60 11.57
CA PRO A 173 19.91 -10.22 11.75
C PRO A 173 20.09 -9.47 10.41
N CYS A 174 20.12 -10.18 9.29
CA CYS A 174 20.29 -9.66 7.94
C CYS A 174 19.14 -10.05 7.01
N SER A 175 17.89 -9.92 7.49
CA SER A 175 16.72 -10.13 6.65
C SER A 175 16.77 -9.24 5.41
N ALA A 176 16.52 -9.83 4.24
CA ALA A 176 16.35 -9.09 2.99
C ALA A 176 14.99 -8.36 2.92
N GLU A 177 14.09 -8.66 3.86
CA GLU A 177 12.73 -8.16 3.91
C GLU A 177 12.41 -7.63 5.31
N TYR A 178 12.16 -6.32 5.40
CA TYR A 178 11.84 -5.69 6.68
C TYR A 178 11.09 -4.37 6.52
N VAL A 179 10.42 -3.99 7.60
CA VAL A 179 9.81 -2.68 7.82
C VAL A 179 10.54 -2.04 9.00
N ASN A 180 11.11 -0.85 8.77
CA ASN A 180 11.72 -0.04 9.82
C ASN A 180 10.96 1.28 9.99
N ALA A 181 11.11 1.89 11.16
CA ALA A 181 10.70 3.27 11.38
C ALA A 181 11.80 4.06 12.09
N LEU A 182 12.00 5.29 11.61
CA LEU A 182 12.75 6.33 12.29
C LEU A 182 11.80 7.10 13.21
N PHE A 183 12.21 7.25 14.46
CA PHE A 183 11.53 8.08 15.45
C PHE A 183 12.45 9.24 15.83
N SER A 184 11.89 10.45 15.89
CA SER A 184 12.59 11.69 16.23
C SER A 184 11.84 12.43 17.33
N ASP A 185 12.44 13.47 17.93
CA ASP A 185 11.77 14.28 18.96
C ASP A 185 10.46 14.87 18.42
N CYS A 186 9.38 14.74 19.19
CA CYS A 186 8.13 15.44 18.87
C CYS A 186 8.29 16.95 19.08
N ASP A 187 7.63 17.76 18.25
CA ASP A 187 7.50 19.22 18.44
C ASP A 187 6.48 19.58 19.53
N THR A 188 6.63 18.99 20.71
CA THR A 188 5.79 19.24 21.91
C THR A 188 6.56 19.90 23.04
N GLY A 189 7.88 20.00 22.91
CA GLY A 189 8.78 20.47 23.96
C GLY A 189 8.97 19.46 25.10
N LEU A 190 8.44 18.24 24.98
CA LEU A 190 8.68 17.15 25.93
C LEU A 190 9.91 16.35 25.48
N PRO A 191 11.03 16.36 26.25
CA PRO A 191 12.30 15.79 25.80
C PRO A 191 12.33 14.25 25.80
N TRP A 192 11.22 13.60 26.16
CA TRP A 192 11.09 12.15 26.18
C TRP A 192 10.07 11.64 25.16
N ALA A 193 9.31 12.54 24.53
CA ALA A 193 8.28 12.16 23.56
C ALA A 193 8.91 12.13 22.17
N THR A 194 8.96 10.96 21.56
CA THR A 194 9.34 10.81 20.16
C THR A 194 8.14 10.60 19.29
N CYS A 195 8.26 10.91 18.00
CA CYS A 195 7.21 10.86 17.00
C CYS A 195 7.72 10.05 15.81
N LEU A 196 6.81 9.34 15.13
CA LEU A 196 7.11 8.71 13.86
C LEU A 196 7.51 9.77 12.82
N ASP A 197 8.70 9.62 12.26
CA ASP A 197 9.26 10.53 11.26
C ASP A 197 9.20 9.92 9.86
N THR A 198 9.83 8.76 9.70
CA THR A 198 9.97 8.09 8.41
C THR A 198 9.74 6.59 8.56
N ILE A 199 8.94 6.00 7.67
CA ILE A 199 8.85 4.54 7.51
C ILE A 199 9.75 4.11 6.35
N TYR A 200 10.51 3.04 6.56
CA TYR A 200 11.26 2.36 5.51
C TYR A 200 10.70 0.98 5.29
N PHE A 201 10.51 0.61 4.04
CA PHE A 201 10.01 -0.70 3.67
C PHE A 201 10.89 -1.29 2.57
N LEU A 202 11.46 -2.44 2.88
CA LEU A 202 12.18 -3.27 1.91
C LEU A 202 11.36 -4.54 1.70
N PRO A 203 10.44 -4.55 0.73
CA PRO A 203 9.66 -5.75 0.43
C PRO A 203 10.52 -6.90 -0.09
N GLN A 204 11.72 -6.60 -0.60
CA GLN A 204 12.63 -7.55 -1.26
C GLN A 204 13.98 -6.90 -1.60
N PRO A 205 14.99 -7.68 -2.05
CA PRO A 205 16.25 -7.14 -2.53
C PRO A 205 16.04 -6.05 -3.58
N ASP A 206 16.84 -4.99 -3.50
CA ASP A 206 16.89 -3.90 -4.46
C ASP A 206 15.59 -3.08 -4.64
N THR A 207 14.60 -3.29 -3.78
CA THR A 207 13.41 -2.42 -3.67
C THR A 207 13.40 -1.73 -2.32
N TYR A 208 13.66 -0.43 -2.33
CA TYR A 208 13.67 0.41 -1.14
C TYR A 208 12.59 1.48 -1.25
N ILE A 209 11.65 1.44 -0.30
CA ILE A 209 10.57 2.41 -0.19
C ILE A 209 10.81 3.22 1.08
N SER A 210 10.81 4.55 0.97
CA SER A 210 10.73 5.44 2.13
C SER A 210 9.48 6.29 2.06
N ILE A 211 8.82 6.44 3.21
CA ILE A 211 7.63 7.26 3.38
C ILE A 211 7.97 8.26 4.46
N VAL A 212 8.27 9.50 4.05
CA VAL A 212 8.52 10.60 4.97
C VAL A 212 7.17 11.22 5.32
N LYS A 213 6.86 11.27 6.61
CA LYS A 213 5.61 11.81 7.09
C LYS A 213 5.48 13.29 6.73
N GLY A 214 4.38 13.65 6.07
CA GLY A 214 3.97 15.04 5.90
C GLY A 214 3.10 15.53 7.06
N ASP A 215 2.89 16.85 7.14
CA ASP A 215 1.95 17.46 8.11
C ASP A 215 0.52 16.92 7.95
N VAL A 216 0.14 16.63 6.69
CA VAL A 216 -1.06 15.89 6.32
C VAL A 216 -0.65 14.70 5.48
N ILE A 217 -1.46 13.64 5.47
CA ILE A 217 -1.10 12.38 4.80
C ILE A 217 -0.79 12.59 3.30
N TYR A 218 -1.50 13.50 2.64
CA TYR A 218 -1.30 13.85 1.22
C TYR A 218 -0.01 14.65 0.93
N ASN A 219 0.66 15.15 1.97
CA ASN A 219 1.97 15.79 1.87
C ASN A 219 3.11 14.79 2.13
N SER A 220 2.80 13.51 2.39
CA SER A 220 3.83 12.51 2.61
C SER A 220 4.62 12.28 1.33
N LEU A 221 5.95 12.28 1.44
CA LEU A 221 6.83 12.02 0.31
C LEU A 221 7.15 10.54 0.25
N VAL A 222 6.75 9.90 -0.85
CA VAL A 222 7.04 8.49 -1.09
C VAL A 222 8.20 8.40 -2.06
N THR A 223 9.27 7.73 -1.66
CA THR A 223 10.42 7.49 -2.54
C THR A 223 10.57 6.01 -2.79
N VAL A 224 10.64 5.59 -4.05
CA VAL A 224 10.89 4.21 -4.47
C VAL A 224 12.20 4.19 -5.22
N ASN A 225 13.22 3.49 -4.71
CA ASN A 225 14.53 3.38 -5.35
C ASN A 225 15.13 4.73 -5.77
N SER A 226 15.06 5.72 -4.87
CA SER A 226 15.48 7.13 -5.08
C SER A 226 14.60 7.98 -6.02
N ILE A 227 13.51 7.43 -6.56
CA ILE A 227 12.52 8.20 -7.33
C ILE A 227 11.40 8.68 -6.41
N VAL A 228 11.24 10.00 -6.33
CA VAL A 228 10.17 10.63 -5.57
C VAL A 228 8.87 10.54 -6.35
N ASN A 229 7.87 9.89 -5.74
CA ASN A 229 6.53 9.72 -6.24
C ASN A 229 5.60 10.68 -5.48
N ASN A 230 4.83 11.48 -6.22
CA ASN A 230 3.85 12.40 -5.64
C ASN A 230 2.45 11.80 -5.78
N ILE A 231 1.89 11.29 -4.68
CA ILE A 231 0.57 10.66 -4.67
C ILE A 231 -0.47 11.76 -4.37
N THR A 232 -0.82 12.52 -5.41
CA THR A 232 -1.64 13.75 -5.30
C THR A 232 -3.14 13.51 -5.37
N THR A 233 -3.60 12.36 -5.85
CA THR A 233 -5.01 12.14 -6.19
C THR A 233 -5.75 11.35 -5.11
N GLN A 234 -6.83 11.94 -4.58
CA GLN A 234 -7.76 11.35 -3.60
C GLN A 234 -8.80 10.42 -4.26
N GLU A 235 -8.45 9.72 -5.33
CA GLU A 235 -9.39 8.76 -5.92
C GLU A 235 -9.43 7.51 -5.02
N ASP A 236 -10.37 7.51 -4.07
CA ASP A 236 -10.55 6.45 -3.08
C ASP A 236 -10.59 5.06 -3.74
N GLY A 237 -9.71 4.18 -3.28
CA GLY A 237 -9.59 2.80 -3.70
C GLY A 237 -8.93 2.58 -5.05
N LYS A 238 -8.53 3.64 -5.77
CA LYS A 238 -7.81 3.51 -7.04
C LYS A 238 -6.34 3.20 -6.78
N LEU A 239 -5.87 2.13 -7.40
CA LEU A 239 -4.49 1.69 -7.32
C LEU A 239 -3.58 2.56 -8.22
N HIS A 240 -2.50 3.07 -7.63
CA HIS A 240 -1.40 3.70 -8.32
C HIS A 240 -0.19 2.76 -8.32
N ILE A 241 0.43 2.62 -9.49
CA ILE A 241 1.73 1.97 -9.60
C ILE A 241 2.78 3.08 -9.48
N LEU A 242 3.65 2.96 -8.50
CA LEU A 242 4.71 3.93 -8.26
C LEU A 242 5.92 3.60 -9.12
N ASP A 243 6.53 4.64 -9.69
CA ASP A 243 7.74 4.51 -10.50
C ASP A 243 8.94 4.23 -9.60
N GLY A 244 9.65 3.15 -9.89
CA GLY A 244 10.98 2.85 -9.34
C GLY A 244 12.09 3.19 -10.34
N ALA A 245 13.35 3.00 -9.94
CA ALA A 245 14.49 3.08 -10.86
C ALA A 245 14.25 2.28 -12.16
N VAL A 246 14.90 2.65 -13.26
CA VAL A 246 14.70 2.06 -14.60
C VAL A 246 14.83 0.52 -14.60
N ASP A 247 15.56 -0.04 -13.64
CA ASP A 247 15.81 -1.47 -13.47
C ASP A 247 15.06 -2.07 -12.26
N SER A 248 14.07 -1.37 -11.71
CA SER A 248 13.25 -1.87 -10.61
C SER A 248 12.35 -2.99 -11.11
N GLU A 249 12.67 -4.22 -10.73
CA GLU A 249 11.96 -5.42 -11.17
C GLU A 249 10.54 -5.52 -10.57
N PHE A 250 10.28 -4.85 -9.45
CA PHE A 250 9.06 -5.01 -8.68
C PHE A 250 8.28 -3.70 -8.57
N PRO A 251 6.98 -3.69 -8.91
CA PRO A 251 6.16 -2.51 -8.73
C PRO A 251 5.82 -2.32 -7.26
N VAL A 252 5.71 -1.05 -6.88
CA VAL A 252 5.12 -0.67 -5.60
C VAL A 252 3.73 -0.16 -5.90
N LEU A 253 2.74 -0.77 -5.27
CA LEU A 253 1.35 -0.40 -5.40
C LEU A 253 0.99 0.52 -4.24
N ALA A 254 0.32 1.63 -4.52
CA ALA A 254 -0.15 2.57 -3.51
C ALA A 254 -1.57 3.02 -3.80
N TRP A 255 -2.37 3.27 -2.78
CA TRP A 255 -3.73 3.80 -2.95
C TRP A 255 -4.20 4.51 -1.69
N TYR A 256 -5.15 5.43 -1.86
CA TYR A 256 -5.86 6.03 -0.74
C TYR A 256 -7.13 5.26 -0.42
N TYR A 257 -7.43 5.10 0.86
CA TYR A 257 -8.70 4.58 1.34
C TYR A 257 -8.92 4.98 2.79
N ASP A 258 -10.11 5.45 3.13
CA ASP A 258 -10.51 5.77 4.51
C ASP A 258 -9.49 6.68 5.22
N ASP A 259 -9.10 7.76 4.53
CA ASP A 259 -8.08 8.74 4.95
C ASP A 259 -6.68 8.13 5.23
N CYS A 260 -6.44 6.89 4.82
CA CYS A 260 -5.18 6.20 4.94
C CYS A 260 -4.49 6.05 3.57
N LEU A 261 -3.17 6.11 3.59
CA LEU A 261 -2.33 5.81 2.44
C LEU A 261 -1.77 4.40 2.62
N HIS A 262 -2.15 3.51 1.71
CA HIS A 262 -1.75 2.12 1.74
C HIS A 262 -0.64 1.85 0.74
N PHE A 263 0.24 0.92 1.07
CA PHE A 263 1.33 0.47 0.21
C PHE A 263 1.43 -1.05 0.21
N MET A 264 1.81 -1.59 -0.93
CA MET A 264 2.14 -3.00 -1.10
C MET A 264 3.32 -3.13 -2.05
N GLY A 265 4.36 -3.83 -1.60
CA GLY A 265 5.37 -4.37 -2.52
C GLY A 265 4.84 -5.70 -3.06
N SER A 266 4.75 -5.85 -4.37
CA SER A 266 4.30 -7.13 -4.95
C SER A 266 5.50 -8.04 -5.19
N LYS A 267 5.85 -8.85 -4.18
CA LYS A 267 6.71 -10.01 -4.40
C LYS A 267 5.82 -11.15 -4.85
N ASP A 268 5.65 -11.32 -6.15
CA ASP A 268 4.90 -12.45 -6.69
C ASP A 268 5.81 -13.26 -7.62
N GLN A 269 5.79 -14.59 -7.47
CA GLN A 269 6.68 -15.53 -8.16
C GLN A 269 6.42 -15.62 -9.69
N GLY A 270 5.62 -14.72 -10.25
CA GLY A 270 5.28 -14.63 -11.67
C GLY A 270 5.68 -13.32 -12.36
N TYR A 271 6.53 -12.49 -11.74
CA TYR A 271 7.02 -11.22 -12.31
C TYR A 271 8.38 -11.32 -13.04
N LEU A 272 8.86 -12.54 -13.30
CA LEU A 272 10.07 -12.84 -14.08
C LEU A 272 9.75 -13.47 -15.44
#